data_AF-A0A212SP56-F1
#
_entry.id   AF-A0A212SP56-F1
#
_cell.length_a   1.000
_cell.length_b   1.000
_cell.length_c   1.000
_cell.angle_alpha   90.00
_cell.angle_beta   90.00
_cell.angle_gamma   90.00
#
_symmetry.space_group_name_H-M   'P 1'
#
loop_
_entity.id
_entity.type
_entity.pdbx_description
1 polymer ?
#
loop_
_entity_poly.entity_id
_entity_poly.type
_entity_poly.pdbx_seq_one_letter_code
_entity_poly.pdbx_strand_id
1 'polypeptide(L)'
;MSVRYPRDTLVQTAAHASSLVDLLRRLGAPLGSRTLRYVRDRLAHYGIDTSHFVEEELPERERCSYPRELLAEAAARSHSIREMLTYMGLPPTDSPYGYLRKKMDRLGIDTSHFTSGRRYGTPSTPRTALARAVAGSHSLAGVLRALELGSNNSAARARVKRDIEAYGLSVAHFTGQGHGRGTRSPNRKSAAEILQRLASGASRSKTAQLRRALDDIGVPRLCARCGTGDTWQGRRLVLEIDHINGDRLDNRRENLRYLCPSCHSQTQTFSKPRKLAQ
;
A
#
# COMPACT_ATOMS: atom_id res chain seq x y z
N MET A 1 -22.29 -3.41 -15.09
CA MET A 1 -21.32 -4.08 -15.99
C MET A 1 -20.53 -2.98 -16.68
N SER A 2 -19.20 -3.01 -16.65
CA SER A 2 -18.41 -1.99 -17.35
C SER A 2 -18.62 -2.15 -18.84
N VAL A 3 -19.28 -1.18 -19.48
CA VAL A 3 -19.46 -1.18 -20.94
C VAL A 3 -18.06 -1.21 -21.57
N ARG A 4 -17.81 -2.22 -22.41
CA ARG A 4 -16.59 -2.30 -23.21
C ARG A 4 -16.93 -1.77 -24.59
N TYR A 5 -16.07 -0.93 -25.13
CA TYR A 5 -16.20 -0.39 -26.49
C TYR A 5 -15.22 -1.16 -27.40
N PRO A 6 -15.71 -2.08 -28.24
CA PRO A 6 -14.89 -2.81 -29.20
C PRO A 6 -14.29 -1.86 -30.23
N ARG A 7 -13.18 -2.27 -30.86
CA ARG A 7 -12.49 -1.48 -31.88
C ARG A 7 -13.42 -1.08 -33.02
N ASP A 8 -14.18 -2.03 -33.57
CA ASP A 8 -15.02 -1.79 -34.75
C ASP A 8 -16.12 -0.76 -34.49
N THR A 9 -16.74 -0.82 -33.31
CA THR A 9 -17.72 0.17 -32.86
C THR A 9 -17.09 1.56 -32.74
N LEU A 10 -15.87 1.66 -32.20
CA LEU A 10 -15.18 2.95 -32.07
C LEU A 10 -14.74 3.51 -33.42
N VAL A 11 -14.26 2.68 -34.35
CA VAL A 11 -13.88 3.10 -35.70
C VAL A 11 -15.08 3.68 -36.44
N GLN A 12 -16.19 2.94 -36.48
CA GLN A 12 -17.40 3.38 -37.16
C GLN A 12 -17.98 4.65 -36.54
N THR A 13 -18.01 4.74 -35.21
CA THR A 13 -18.60 5.90 -34.52
C THR A 13 -17.69 7.12 -34.60
N ALA A 14 -16.37 6.96 -34.56
CA ALA A 14 -15.41 8.05 -34.66
C ALA A 14 -15.38 8.70 -36.05
N ALA A 15 -15.62 7.93 -37.12
CA ALA A 15 -15.71 8.46 -38.47
C ALA A 15 -16.86 9.48 -38.66
N HIS A 16 -17.90 9.38 -37.84
CA HIS A 16 -19.09 10.25 -37.91
C HIS A 16 -19.19 11.23 -36.72
N ALA A 17 -18.27 11.17 -35.77
CA ALA A 17 -18.25 12.07 -34.63
C ALA A 17 -17.40 13.30 -34.94
N SER A 18 -17.86 14.46 -34.47
CA SER A 18 -17.11 15.72 -34.57
C SER A 18 -16.30 16.05 -33.32
N SER A 19 -16.53 15.37 -32.20
CA SER A 19 -15.82 15.57 -30.94
C SER A 19 -15.84 14.30 -30.09
N LEU A 20 -15.04 14.26 -29.02
CA LEU A 20 -15.13 13.20 -28.02
C LEU A 20 -16.50 13.16 -27.31
N VAL A 21 -17.14 14.32 -27.12
CA VAL A 21 -18.46 14.41 -26.46
C VAL A 21 -19.55 13.90 -27.40
N ASP A 22 -19.52 14.28 -28.67
CA ASP A 22 -20.42 13.76 -29.70
C ASP A 22 -20.28 12.25 -29.89
N LEU A 23 -19.03 11.75 -29.88
CA LEU A 23 -18.76 10.32 -29.90
C LEU A 23 -19.41 9.61 -28.71
N LEU A 24 -19.33 10.16 -27.49
CA LEU A 24 -20.01 9.58 -26.33
C LEU A 24 -21.54 9.57 -26.49
N ARG A 25 -22.14 10.63 -27.04
CA ARG A 25 -23.59 10.66 -27.33
C ARG A 25 -23.98 9.54 -28.29
N ARG A 26 -23.24 9.39 -29.38
CA ARG A 26 -23.48 8.36 -30.42
C ARG A 26 -23.31 6.94 -29.89
N LEU A 27 -22.38 6.74 -28.94
CA LEU A 27 -22.21 5.46 -28.24
C LEU A 27 -23.28 5.18 -27.19
N GLY A 28 -24.19 6.12 -26.91
CA GLY A 28 -25.14 6.03 -25.78
C GLY A 28 -24.41 5.98 -24.43
N ALA A 29 -23.20 6.54 -24.36
CA ALA A 29 -22.32 6.46 -23.21
C ALA A 29 -22.61 7.59 -22.20
N PRO A 30 -22.42 7.36 -20.89
CA PRO A 30 -22.59 8.44 -19.91
C PRO A 30 -21.61 9.60 -20.15
N LEU A 31 -22.16 10.81 -20.27
CA LEU A 31 -21.36 12.05 -20.41
C LEU A 31 -20.68 12.37 -19.07
N GLY A 32 -19.39 12.05 -18.99
CA GLY A 32 -18.61 12.26 -17.78
C GLY A 32 -17.12 12.06 -18.00
N SER A 33 -16.31 12.73 -17.17
CA SER A 33 -14.85 12.77 -17.31
C SER A 33 -14.18 11.39 -17.28
N ARG A 34 -14.72 10.44 -16.50
CA ARG A 34 -14.20 9.06 -16.45
C ARG A 34 -14.46 8.30 -17.74
N THR A 35 -15.68 8.39 -18.28
CA THR A 35 -16.06 7.74 -19.54
C THR A 35 -15.30 8.35 -20.71
N LEU A 36 -15.21 9.69 -20.75
CA LEU A 36 -14.45 10.43 -21.76
C LEU A 36 -12.98 10.00 -21.76
N ARG A 37 -12.35 9.94 -20.58
CA ARG A 37 -10.96 9.45 -20.46
C ARG A 37 -10.84 8.00 -20.94
N TYR A 38 -11.71 7.10 -20.49
CA TYR A 38 -11.67 5.69 -20.88
C TYR A 38 -11.76 5.51 -22.40
N VAL A 39 -12.68 6.22 -23.04
CA VAL A 39 -12.88 6.14 -24.50
C VAL A 39 -11.71 6.77 -25.26
N ARG A 40 -11.20 7.92 -24.80
CA ARG A 40 -9.99 8.53 -25.36
C ARG A 40 -8.79 7.60 -25.29
N ASP A 41 -8.55 6.97 -24.14
CA ASP A 41 -7.45 6.02 -23.96
C ASP A 41 -7.62 4.79 -24.86
N ARG A 42 -8.88 4.37 -25.13
CA ARG A 42 -9.19 3.28 -26.08
C ARG A 42 -8.97 3.68 -27.53
N LEU A 43 -9.35 4.88 -27.94
CA LEU A 43 -9.10 5.40 -29.29
C LEU A 43 -7.59 5.44 -29.58
N ALA A 44 -6.80 5.96 -28.63
CA ALA A 44 -5.34 5.97 -28.72
C ALA A 44 -4.74 4.55 -28.76
N HIS A 45 -5.23 3.65 -27.92
CA HIS A 45 -4.78 2.25 -27.91
C HIS A 45 -5.02 1.54 -29.25
N TYR A 46 -6.12 1.83 -29.93
CA TYR A 46 -6.45 1.24 -31.23
C TYR A 46 -5.87 2.01 -32.44
N GLY A 47 -5.20 3.15 -32.20
CA GLY A 47 -4.66 4.00 -33.26
C GLY A 47 -5.73 4.57 -34.18
N ILE A 48 -6.91 4.89 -33.64
CA ILE A 48 -8.02 5.46 -34.43
C ILE A 48 -7.77 6.94 -34.62
N ASP A 49 -7.81 7.41 -35.87
CA ASP A 49 -7.64 8.82 -36.18
C ASP A 49 -8.80 9.64 -35.61
N THR A 50 -8.43 10.70 -34.91
CA THR A 50 -9.35 11.64 -34.25
C THR A 50 -8.92 13.09 -34.51
N SER A 51 -8.07 13.32 -35.52
CA SER A 51 -7.53 14.63 -35.86
C SER A 51 -8.61 15.63 -36.28
N HIS A 52 -9.74 15.14 -36.78
CA HIS A 52 -10.92 15.93 -37.13
C HIS A 52 -11.80 16.31 -35.94
N PHE A 53 -11.49 15.85 -34.72
CA PHE A 53 -12.29 16.17 -33.54
C PHE A 53 -12.01 17.60 -33.06
N VAL A 54 -13.09 18.37 -32.85
CA VAL A 54 -13.03 19.67 -32.19
C VAL A 54 -13.12 19.51 -30.66
N GLU A 55 -12.53 20.46 -29.94
CA GLU A 55 -12.68 20.53 -28.49
C GLU A 55 -14.12 20.93 -28.15
N GLU A 56 -14.80 20.06 -27.40
CA GLU A 56 -16.16 20.28 -26.92
C GLU A 56 -16.17 20.04 -25.41
N GLU A 57 -16.68 21.01 -24.66
CA GLU A 57 -16.80 20.89 -23.22
C GLU A 57 -17.88 19.86 -22.83
N LEU A 58 -17.62 19.10 -21.76
CA LEU A 58 -18.66 18.26 -21.18
C LEU A 58 -19.79 19.15 -20.65
N PRO A 59 -21.07 18.74 -20.80
CA PRO A 59 -22.18 19.50 -20.27
C PRO A 59 -22.03 19.68 -18.75
N GLU A 60 -22.41 20.86 -18.26
CA GLU A 60 -22.38 21.14 -16.83
C GLU A 60 -23.31 20.17 -16.11
N ARG A 61 -22.79 19.52 -15.06
CA ARG A 61 -23.60 18.62 -14.24
C ARG A 61 -24.33 19.42 -13.19
N GLU A 62 -25.65 19.30 -13.16
CA GLU A 62 -26.45 19.85 -12.07
C GLU A 62 -25.93 19.37 -10.71
N ARG A 63 -25.63 20.33 -9.82
CA ARG A 63 -25.14 20.04 -8.48
C ARG A 63 -26.28 19.42 -7.67
N CYS A 64 -26.29 18.10 -7.56
CA CYS A 64 -27.21 17.39 -6.68
C CYS A 64 -26.87 17.67 -5.21
N SER A 65 -27.69 18.47 -4.53
CA SER A 65 -27.66 18.58 -3.07
C SER A 65 -28.61 17.55 -2.47
N TYR A 66 -28.13 16.82 -1.47
CA TYR A 66 -28.94 15.87 -0.70
C TYR A 66 -29.21 16.46 0.68
N PRO A 67 -30.34 17.12 0.92
CA PRO A 67 -30.69 17.62 2.24
C PRO A 67 -30.89 16.46 3.23
N ARG A 68 -30.75 16.74 4.52
CA ARG A 68 -30.82 15.70 5.56
C ARG A 68 -32.20 15.05 5.59
N GLU A 69 -33.23 15.84 5.41
CA GLU A 69 -34.64 15.47 5.46
C GLU A 69 -34.97 14.44 4.37
N LEU A 70 -34.57 14.72 3.13
CA LEU A 70 -34.72 13.81 2.00
C LEU A 70 -33.99 12.48 2.23
N LEU A 71 -32.76 12.54 2.75
CA LEU A 71 -31.98 11.32 3.04
C LEU A 71 -32.60 10.50 4.17
N ALA A 72 -33.16 11.14 5.19
CA ALA A 72 -33.80 10.47 6.31
C ALA A 72 -35.13 9.81 5.88
N GLU A 73 -35.94 10.50 5.10
CA GLU A 73 -37.18 9.96 4.54
C GLU A 73 -36.89 8.77 3.61
N ALA A 74 -35.95 8.94 2.68
CA ALA A 74 -35.53 7.86 1.79
C ALA A 74 -34.98 6.65 2.55
N ALA A 75 -34.22 6.89 3.63
CA ALA A 75 -33.70 5.82 4.47
C ALA A 75 -34.82 5.09 5.21
N ALA A 76 -35.81 5.80 5.76
CA ALA A 76 -36.93 5.18 6.47
C ALA A 76 -37.79 4.28 5.56
N ARG A 77 -37.92 4.60 4.27
CA ARG A 77 -38.73 3.85 3.29
C ARG A 77 -37.95 2.79 2.50
N SER A 78 -36.66 2.61 2.78
CA SER A 78 -35.79 1.70 2.04
C SER A 78 -35.07 0.72 2.95
N HIS A 79 -34.69 -0.42 2.40
CA HIS A 79 -33.83 -1.41 3.06
C HIS A 79 -32.44 -1.51 2.42
N SER A 80 -32.12 -0.63 1.46
CA SER A 80 -30.79 -0.55 0.85
C SER A 80 -30.52 0.84 0.25
N ILE A 81 -29.24 1.22 0.07
CA ILE A 81 -28.88 2.47 -0.63
C ILE A 81 -29.39 2.45 -2.08
N ARG A 82 -29.47 1.27 -2.70
CA ARG A 82 -30.00 1.13 -4.06
C ARG A 82 -31.48 1.50 -4.11
N GLU A 83 -32.28 0.98 -3.18
CA GLU A 83 -33.70 1.36 -3.03
C GLU A 83 -33.86 2.84 -2.71
N MET A 84 -33.00 3.41 -1.86
CA MET A 84 -33.02 4.86 -1.60
C MET A 84 -32.82 5.66 -2.88
N LEU A 85 -31.89 5.26 -3.74
CA LEU A 85 -31.66 5.93 -5.03
C LEU A 85 -32.90 5.83 -5.91
N THR A 86 -33.50 4.64 -6.01
CA THR A 86 -34.75 4.44 -6.74
C THR A 86 -35.88 5.30 -6.18
N TYR A 87 -36.01 5.40 -4.86
CA TYR A 87 -36.99 6.24 -4.18
C TYR A 87 -36.78 7.74 -4.46
N MET A 88 -35.53 8.21 -4.49
CA MET A 88 -35.18 9.59 -4.84
C MET A 88 -35.28 9.88 -6.35
N GLY A 89 -35.77 8.93 -7.17
CA GLY A 89 -35.86 9.08 -8.62
C GLY A 89 -34.51 9.04 -9.34
N LEU A 90 -33.45 8.57 -8.68
CA LEU A 90 -32.11 8.48 -9.23
C LEU A 90 -31.84 7.09 -9.80
N PRO A 91 -31.24 6.99 -11.00
CA PRO A 91 -30.90 5.70 -11.59
C PRO A 91 -29.90 4.95 -10.70
N PRO A 92 -30.07 3.64 -10.48
CA PRO A 92 -29.19 2.84 -9.62
C PRO A 92 -27.82 2.51 -10.25
N THR A 93 -27.41 3.23 -11.31
CA THR A 93 -26.18 3.04 -12.07
C THR A 93 -25.17 4.14 -11.77
N ASP A 94 -23.91 3.76 -11.50
CA ASP A 94 -22.74 4.62 -11.28
C ASP A 94 -22.93 5.85 -10.35
N SER A 95 -23.84 5.72 -9.40
CA SER A 95 -24.15 6.72 -8.36
C SER A 95 -23.23 6.55 -7.13
N PRO A 96 -22.91 7.60 -6.36
CA PRO A 96 -21.82 7.57 -5.41
C PRO A 96 -22.28 6.97 -4.07
N TYR A 97 -22.53 5.65 -4.04
CA TYR A 97 -22.90 4.87 -2.85
C TYR A 97 -22.03 5.22 -1.63
N GLY A 98 -20.72 5.37 -1.85
CA GLY A 98 -19.78 5.75 -0.80
C GLY A 98 -19.94 7.18 -0.30
N TYR A 99 -20.32 8.13 -1.16
CA TYR A 99 -20.59 9.51 -0.77
C TYR A 99 -21.88 9.61 0.06
N LEU A 100 -22.99 9.05 -0.45
CA LEU A 100 -24.27 9.06 0.27
C LEU A 100 -24.14 8.40 1.63
N ARG A 101 -23.42 7.28 1.70
CA ARG A 101 -23.10 6.61 2.96
C ARG A 101 -22.35 7.52 3.94
N LYS A 102 -21.21 8.10 3.52
CA LYS A 102 -20.45 9.02 4.38
C LYS A 102 -21.28 10.22 4.83
N LYS A 103 -22.19 10.70 3.98
CA LYS A 103 -23.08 11.81 4.29
C LYS A 103 -24.14 11.41 5.31
N MET A 104 -24.79 10.26 5.16
CA MET A 104 -25.72 9.71 6.16
C MET A 104 -25.03 9.46 7.50
N ASP A 105 -23.83 8.87 7.49
CA ASP A 105 -23.02 8.64 8.70
C ASP A 105 -22.73 9.97 9.42
N ARG A 106 -22.36 11.02 8.66
CA ARG A 106 -22.10 12.37 9.21
C ARG A 106 -23.36 13.04 9.76
N LEU A 107 -24.51 12.79 9.14
CA LEU A 107 -25.80 13.38 9.53
C LEU A 107 -26.54 12.58 10.59
N GLY A 108 -25.99 11.44 11.04
CA GLY A 108 -26.59 10.58 12.06
C GLY A 108 -27.92 9.94 11.62
N ILE A 109 -28.09 9.66 10.33
CA ILE A 109 -29.31 9.03 9.81
C ILE A 109 -29.28 7.53 10.11
N ASP A 110 -30.31 7.02 10.79
CA ASP A 110 -30.38 5.59 11.08
C ASP A 110 -30.58 4.78 9.79
N THR A 111 -29.70 3.79 9.60
CA THR A 111 -29.74 2.81 8.50
C THR A 111 -29.55 1.39 9.03
N SER A 112 -29.82 1.19 10.33
CA SER A 112 -29.67 -0.08 11.05
C SER A 112 -30.61 -1.17 10.55
N HIS A 113 -31.66 -0.84 9.81
CA HIS A 113 -32.61 -1.77 9.18
C HIS A 113 -32.23 -2.18 7.74
N PHE A 114 -31.15 -1.64 7.18
CA PHE A 114 -30.75 -1.97 5.80
C PHE A 114 -30.26 -3.42 5.71
N THR A 115 -30.82 -4.21 4.79
CA THR A 115 -30.52 -5.64 4.60
C THR A 115 -29.33 -5.86 3.68
N SER A 116 -29.05 -4.91 2.78
CA SER A 116 -27.94 -4.98 1.83
C SER A 116 -27.19 -3.66 1.72
N GLY A 117 -25.93 -3.74 1.25
CA GLY A 117 -25.12 -2.57 1.00
C GLY A 117 -24.56 -1.88 2.24
N ARG A 118 -24.76 -2.40 3.48
CA ARG A 118 -24.00 -1.96 4.66
C ARG A 118 -22.51 -2.00 4.35
N ARG A 119 -21.73 -1.04 4.86
CA ARG A 119 -20.27 -1.05 4.70
C ARG A 119 -19.70 -2.40 5.21
N TYR A 120 -20.35 -2.95 6.24
CA TYR A 120 -20.05 -4.19 6.93
C TYR A 120 -21.38 -4.86 7.30
N GLY A 121 -21.62 -6.08 6.81
CA GLY A 121 -22.80 -6.87 7.21
C GLY A 121 -22.68 -7.40 8.64
N THR A 122 -23.69 -8.15 9.09
CA THR A 122 -23.62 -9.00 10.28
C THR A 122 -22.34 -9.83 10.24
N PRO A 123 -21.65 -10.04 11.39
CA PRO A 123 -20.47 -10.87 11.43
C PRO A 123 -20.73 -12.20 10.71
N SER A 124 -19.85 -12.53 9.77
CA SER A 124 -20.03 -13.69 8.91
C SER A 124 -19.64 -14.97 9.62
N THR A 125 -18.78 -14.87 10.64
CA THR A 125 -18.36 -16.00 11.45
C THR A 125 -19.16 -16.04 12.76
N PRO A 126 -19.71 -17.21 13.15
CA PRO A 126 -20.35 -17.37 14.45
C PRO A 126 -19.41 -16.98 15.59
N ARG A 127 -19.90 -16.18 16.55
CA ARG A 127 -19.10 -15.66 17.69
C ARG A 127 -18.35 -16.77 18.42
N THR A 128 -19.01 -17.89 18.68
CA THR A 128 -18.43 -19.03 19.42
C THR A 128 -17.26 -19.68 18.69
N ALA A 129 -17.39 -19.90 17.38
CA ALA A 129 -16.33 -20.44 16.54
C ALA A 129 -15.14 -19.47 16.47
N LEU A 130 -15.41 -18.17 16.28
CA LEU A 130 -14.36 -17.16 16.22
C LEU A 130 -13.63 -16.99 17.56
N ALA A 131 -14.35 -16.97 18.69
CA ALA A 131 -13.75 -16.88 20.02
C ALA A 131 -12.80 -18.05 20.30
N ARG A 132 -13.22 -19.28 19.96
CA ARG A 132 -12.37 -20.48 20.08
C ARG A 132 -11.10 -20.37 19.22
N ALA A 133 -11.26 -19.94 17.97
CA ALA A 133 -10.14 -19.80 17.05
C ALA A 133 -9.14 -18.70 17.48
N VAL A 134 -9.64 -17.59 18.04
CA VAL A 134 -8.80 -16.51 18.60
C VAL A 134 -8.05 -16.97 19.84
N ALA A 135 -8.72 -17.67 20.76
CA ALA A 135 -8.08 -18.19 21.97
C ALA A 135 -6.99 -19.22 21.67
N GLY A 136 -7.21 -20.11 20.68
CA GLY A 136 -6.26 -21.15 20.30
C GLY A 136 -5.15 -20.72 19.34
N SER A 137 -5.08 -19.43 18.96
CA SER A 137 -4.11 -18.93 17.97
C SER A 137 -3.27 -17.79 18.52
N HIS A 138 -2.03 -17.66 18.03
CA HIS A 138 -1.14 -16.51 18.32
C HIS A 138 -0.99 -15.56 17.13
N SER A 139 -1.79 -15.72 16.08
CA SER A 139 -1.80 -14.85 14.91
C SER A 139 -3.11 -14.93 14.14
N LEU A 140 -3.44 -13.87 13.39
CA LEU A 140 -4.57 -13.86 12.44
C LEU A 140 -4.48 -14.98 11.39
N ALA A 141 -3.27 -15.38 10.98
CA ALA A 141 -3.10 -16.50 10.06
C ALA A 141 -3.47 -17.84 10.72
N GLY A 142 -3.17 -18.01 12.01
CA GLY A 142 -3.63 -19.13 12.83
C GLY A 142 -5.15 -19.18 12.93
N VAL A 143 -5.79 -18.03 13.21
CA VAL A 143 -7.26 -17.92 13.25
C VAL A 143 -7.89 -18.34 11.93
N LEU A 144 -7.35 -17.86 10.80
CA LEU A 144 -7.84 -18.24 9.47
C LEU A 144 -7.70 -19.74 9.18
N ARG A 145 -6.63 -20.39 9.65
CA ARG A 145 -6.46 -21.85 9.52
C ARG A 145 -7.46 -22.61 10.40
N ALA A 146 -7.65 -22.18 11.64
CA ALA A 146 -8.60 -22.78 12.57
C ALA A 146 -10.06 -22.63 12.12
N LEU A 147 -10.35 -21.65 11.26
CA LEU A 147 -11.65 -21.43 10.62
C LEU A 147 -11.74 -22.03 9.20
N GLU A 148 -10.71 -22.75 8.74
CA GLU A 148 -10.65 -23.36 7.40
C GLU A 148 -10.79 -22.36 6.23
N LEU A 149 -10.49 -21.09 6.46
CA LEU A 149 -10.63 -20.00 5.46
C LEU A 149 -9.37 -19.79 4.61
N GLY A 150 -8.31 -20.57 4.85
CA GLY A 150 -7.00 -20.43 4.22
C GLY A 150 -6.20 -19.21 4.70
N SER A 151 -4.89 -19.34 4.88
CA SER A 151 -4.06 -18.26 5.47
C SER A 151 -3.77 -17.09 4.54
N ASN A 152 -3.95 -17.25 3.23
CA ASN A 152 -3.48 -16.30 2.20
C ASN A 152 -4.61 -15.48 1.55
N ASN A 153 -5.81 -15.50 2.12
CA ASN A 153 -6.94 -14.74 1.61
C ASN A 153 -7.07 -13.38 2.33
N SER A 154 -6.71 -12.30 1.63
CA SER A 154 -6.76 -10.93 2.16
C SER A 154 -8.19 -10.49 2.51
N ALA A 155 -9.20 -10.91 1.74
CA ALA A 155 -10.59 -10.62 2.01
C ALA A 155 -11.11 -11.36 3.26
N ALA A 156 -10.74 -12.63 3.43
CA ALA A 156 -11.06 -13.41 4.63
C ALA A 156 -10.37 -12.81 5.87
N ARG A 157 -9.10 -12.39 5.76
CA ARG A 157 -8.38 -11.71 6.83
C ARG A 157 -9.06 -10.42 7.27
N ALA A 158 -9.46 -9.58 6.32
CA ALA A 158 -10.17 -8.34 6.59
C ALA A 158 -11.55 -8.59 7.24
N ARG A 159 -12.23 -9.67 6.85
CA ARG A 159 -13.50 -10.10 7.45
C ARG A 159 -13.32 -10.55 8.90
N VAL A 160 -12.42 -11.48 9.16
CA VAL A 160 -12.14 -11.99 10.52
C VAL A 160 -11.71 -10.87 11.46
N LYS A 161 -10.86 -9.93 11.01
CA LYS A 161 -10.47 -8.79 11.83
C LYS A 161 -11.67 -7.93 12.25
N ARG A 162 -12.60 -7.68 11.33
CA ARG A 162 -13.84 -6.95 11.64
C ARG A 162 -14.73 -7.71 12.61
N ASP A 163 -14.90 -9.01 12.42
CA ASP A 163 -15.73 -9.82 13.30
C ASP A 163 -15.13 -9.88 14.72
N ILE A 164 -13.79 -9.91 14.86
CA ILE A 164 -13.08 -9.81 16.14
C ILE A 164 -13.38 -8.48 16.83
N GLU A 165 -13.24 -7.37 16.11
CA GLU A 165 -13.52 -6.02 16.63
C GLU A 165 -15.00 -5.87 17.03
N ALA A 166 -15.93 -6.31 16.18
CA ALA A 166 -17.37 -6.25 16.42
C ALA A 166 -17.80 -7.06 17.65
N TYR A 167 -17.13 -8.20 17.91
CA TYR A 167 -17.40 -9.02 19.09
C TYR A 167 -16.60 -8.60 20.33
N GLY A 168 -15.67 -7.65 20.22
CA GLY A 168 -14.82 -7.22 21.32
C GLY A 168 -13.86 -8.32 21.81
N LEU A 169 -13.38 -9.19 20.91
CA LEU A 169 -12.46 -10.27 21.28
C LEU A 169 -11.03 -9.74 21.41
N SER A 170 -10.36 -10.06 22.52
CA SER A 170 -8.97 -9.67 22.73
C SER A 170 -8.02 -10.46 21.82
N VAL A 171 -7.07 -9.74 21.22
CA VAL A 171 -5.97 -10.30 20.40
C VAL A 171 -4.58 -9.88 20.93
N ALA A 172 -4.51 -9.43 22.19
CA ALA A 172 -3.27 -8.92 22.79
C ALA A 172 -2.15 -9.97 22.84
N HIS A 173 -2.50 -11.26 22.92
CA HIS A 173 -1.57 -12.39 22.91
C HIS A 173 -1.04 -12.74 21.51
N PHE A 174 -1.47 -12.04 20.46
CA PHE A 174 -0.96 -12.28 19.11
C PHE A 174 0.45 -11.68 18.97
N THR A 175 1.41 -12.50 18.57
CA THR A 175 2.82 -12.12 18.49
C THR A 175 3.15 -11.32 17.22
N GLY A 176 2.35 -11.47 16.16
CA GLY A 176 2.50 -10.73 14.90
C GLY A 176 3.92 -10.85 14.31
N GLN A 177 4.51 -9.70 13.94
CA GLN A 177 5.89 -9.62 13.45
C GLN A 177 6.94 -9.80 14.56
N GLY A 178 6.50 -9.97 15.82
CA GLY A 178 7.35 -10.18 16.99
C GLY A 178 7.64 -11.64 17.32
N HIS A 179 7.10 -12.61 16.57
CA HIS A 179 7.33 -14.05 16.85
C HIS A 179 8.82 -14.45 16.87
N GLY A 180 9.69 -13.69 16.19
CA GLY A 180 11.14 -13.88 16.20
C GLY A 180 11.92 -12.88 17.07
N ARG A 181 11.24 -12.03 17.86
CA ARG A 181 11.93 -11.08 18.74
C ARG A 181 12.74 -11.83 19.81
N GLY A 182 14.00 -11.46 19.96
CA GLY A 182 14.93 -12.12 20.89
C GLY A 182 15.58 -13.39 20.33
N THR A 183 15.01 -14.01 19.29
CA THR A 183 15.64 -15.17 18.64
C THR A 183 16.65 -14.74 17.57
N ARG A 184 17.79 -15.44 17.49
CA ARG A 184 18.75 -15.27 16.40
C ARG A 184 18.31 -16.14 15.23
N SER A 185 18.28 -15.59 14.01
CA SER A 185 18.01 -16.38 12.81
C SER A 185 19.05 -17.50 12.68
N PRO A 186 18.65 -18.75 12.38
CA PRO A 186 19.58 -19.85 12.10
C PRO A 186 20.54 -19.53 10.96
N ASN A 187 20.10 -18.72 9.99
CA ASN A 187 20.88 -18.33 8.82
C ASN A 187 21.73 -17.07 9.06
N ARG A 188 21.86 -16.61 10.31
CA ARG A 188 22.67 -15.45 10.67
C ARG A 188 24.14 -15.81 10.60
N LYS A 189 24.84 -15.30 9.57
CA LYS A 189 26.31 -15.38 9.50
C LYS A 189 26.99 -14.88 10.77
N SER A 190 27.98 -15.60 11.23
CA SER A 190 28.88 -15.21 12.33
C SER A 190 29.71 -13.98 11.96
N ALA A 191 30.35 -13.36 12.97
CA ALA A 191 31.29 -12.27 12.71
C ALA A 191 32.49 -12.73 11.89
N ALA A 192 33.00 -13.95 12.15
CA ALA A 192 34.13 -14.53 11.42
C ALA A 192 33.83 -14.69 9.92
N GLU A 193 32.65 -15.19 9.55
CA GLU A 193 32.24 -15.32 8.14
C GLU A 193 32.05 -13.98 7.41
N ILE A 194 31.85 -12.89 8.17
CA ILE A 194 31.66 -11.54 7.61
C ILE A 194 32.99 -10.79 7.53
N LEU A 195 33.82 -10.88 8.57
CA LEU A 195 35.06 -10.14 8.75
C LEU A 195 36.24 -10.84 8.09
N GLN A 196 36.09 -11.16 6.81
CA GLN A 196 37.09 -11.83 5.99
C GLN A 196 37.24 -11.12 4.64
N ARG A 197 38.34 -11.41 3.94
CA ARG A 197 38.52 -10.96 2.57
C ARG A 197 37.59 -11.75 1.64
N LEU A 198 36.83 -11.05 0.81
CA LEU A 198 35.97 -11.66 -0.20
C LEU A 198 36.77 -11.99 -1.46
N ALA A 199 36.32 -13.00 -2.21
CA ALA A 199 36.89 -13.33 -3.51
C ALA A 199 36.76 -12.17 -4.51
N SER A 200 37.69 -12.10 -5.47
CA SER A 200 37.62 -11.12 -6.55
C SER A 200 36.30 -11.27 -7.32
N GLY A 201 35.60 -10.16 -7.56
CA GLY A 201 34.29 -10.14 -8.22
C GLY A 201 33.07 -10.39 -7.31
N ALA A 202 33.27 -10.68 -6.02
CA ALA A 202 32.16 -10.80 -5.08
C ALA A 202 31.41 -9.46 -4.89
N SER A 203 30.11 -9.56 -4.58
CA SER A 203 29.33 -8.39 -4.17
C SER A 203 29.80 -7.86 -2.82
N ARG A 204 29.84 -6.54 -2.67
CA ARG A 204 30.22 -5.87 -1.43
C ARG A 204 29.30 -6.29 -0.27
N SER A 205 29.89 -6.59 0.89
CA SER A 205 29.15 -6.80 2.14
C SER A 205 28.30 -5.58 2.51
N LYS A 206 27.06 -5.81 2.93
CA LYS A 206 26.17 -4.72 3.36
C LYS A 206 26.71 -4.09 4.65
N THR A 207 26.69 -2.76 4.74
CA THR A 207 27.19 -2.03 5.92
C THR A 207 26.51 -2.47 7.23
N ALA A 208 25.23 -2.85 7.18
CA ALA A 208 24.51 -3.39 8.35
C ALA A 208 25.10 -4.72 8.85
N GLN A 209 25.62 -5.57 7.95
CA GLN A 209 26.28 -6.83 8.33
C GLN A 209 27.66 -6.56 8.93
N LEU A 210 28.44 -5.65 8.33
CA LEU A 210 29.74 -5.24 8.86
C LEU A 210 29.61 -4.62 10.25
N ARG A 211 28.69 -3.66 10.42
CA ARG A 211 28.41 -3.02 11.71
C ARG A 211 28.04 -4.05 12.77
N ARG A 212 27.12 -4.95 12.45
CA ARG A 212 26.73 -6.05 13.35
C ARG A 212 27.92 -6.95 13.71
N ALA A 213 28.74 -7.32 12.74
CA ALA A 213 29.89 -8.20 12.99
C ALA A 213 30.95 -7.53 13.86
N LEU A 214 31.18 -6.22 13.69
CA LEU A 214 32.05 -5.42 14.57
C LEU A 214 31.47 -5.31 15.98
N ASP A 215 30.16 -5.08 16.11
CA ASP A 215 29.48 -5.07 17.41
C ASP A 215 29.56 -6.45 18.10
N ASP A 216 29.38 -7.54 17.34
CA ASP A 216 29.42 -8.94 17.83
C ASP A 216 30.78 -9.30 18.46
N ILE A 217 31.88 -8.65 18.03
CA ILE A 217 33.24 -8.85 18.60
C ILE A 217 33.67 -7.71 19.54
N GLY A 218 32.76 -6.81 19.90
CA GLY A 218 33.01 -5.76 20.88
C GLY A 218 33.86 -4.58 20.39
N VAL A 219 33.87 -4.28 19.08
CA VAL A 219 34.55 -3.07 18.59
C VAL A 219 33.83 -1.82 19.11
N PRO A 220 34.52 -0.93 19.84
CA PRO A 220 33.90 0.28 20.35
C PRO A 220 33.49 1.19 19.19
N ARG A 221 32.32 1.81 19.31
CA ARG A 221 31.82 2.79 18.34
C ARG A 221 32.42 4.17 18.58
N LEU A 222 33.71 4.26 18.34
CA LEU A 222 34.49 5.49 18.44
C LEU A 222 35.15 5.78 17.10
N CYS A 223 35.17 7.05 16.71
CA CYS A 223 35.92 7.49 15.54
C CYS A 223 37.41 7.21 15.78
N ALA A 224 38.03 6.43 14.88
CA ALA A 224 39.44 6.07 14.97
C ALA A 224 40.40 7.26 14.80
N ARG A 225 39.92 8.43 14.36
CA ARG A 225 40.74 9.65 14.20
C ARG A 225 40.59 10.64 15.36
N CYS A 226 39.35 10.98 15.73
CA CYS A 226 39.09 12.03 16.72
C CYS A 226 38.46 11.51 18.03
N GLY A 227 38.23 10.20 18.15
CA GLY A 227 37.64 9.61 19.35
C GLY A 227 36.15 9.88 19.57
N THR A 228 35.49 10.69 18.72
CA THR A 228 34.05 10.97 18.86
C THR A 228 33.23 9.68 18.83
N GLY A 229 32.33 9.52 19.80
CA GLY A 229 31.43 8.37 19.88
C GLY A 229 30.23 8.44 18.92
N ASP A 230 29.23 7.62 19.17
CA ASP A 230 27.99 7.57 18.40
C ASP A 230 26.89 8.52 18.93
N THR A 231 27.29 9.52 19.71
CA THR A 231 26.42 10.59 20.20
C THR A 231 27.07 11.96 19.95
N TRP A 232 26.30 12.89 19.39
CA TRP A 232 26.68 14.27 19.12
C TRP A 232 25.54 15.20 19.50
N GLN A 233 25.79 16.19 20.38
CA GLN A 233 24.78 17.13 20.88
C GLN A 233 23.51 16.43 21.42
N GLY A 234 23.69 15.34 22.18
CA GLY A 234 22.58 14.56 22.75
C GLY A 234 21.77 13.74 21.72
N ARG A 235 22.15 13.75 20.44
CA ARG A 235 21.51 12.97 19.38
C ARG A 235 22.45 11.89 18.87
N ARG A 236 21.88 10.82 18.34
CA ARG A 236 22.65 9.72 17.75
C ARG A 236 23.45 10.21 16.54
N LEU A 237 24.77 10.03 16.57
CA LEU A 237 25.67 10.20 15.45
C LEU A 237 25.94 8.84 14.80
N VAL A 238 25.71 8.74 13.50
CA VAL A 238 26.05 7.51 12.77
C VAL A 238 27.53 7.55 12.39
N LEU A 239 28.33 6.71 13.04
CA LEU A 239 29.70 6.46 12.59
C LEU A 239 29.69 5.57 11.35
N GLU A 240 30.49 5.98 10.37
CA GLU A 240 30.67 5.32 9.08
C GLU A 240 31.78 4.26 9.19
N ILE A 241 31.66 3.18 8.43
CA ILE A 241 32.69 2.14 8.37
C ILE A 241 33.56 2.42 7.15
N ASP A 242 34.83 2.68 7.41
CA ASP A 242 35.87 2.92 6.42
C ASP A 242 36.82 1.72 6.31
N HIS A 243 37.23 1.44 5.08
CA HIS A 243 38.24 0.45 4.75
C HIS A 243 39.58 1.18 4.64
N ILE A 244 40.53 0.88 5.52
CA ILE A 244 41.81 1.61 5.63
C ILE A 244 42.57 1.59 4.30
N ASN A 245 42.59 0.45 3.61
CA ASN A 245 43.22 0.29 2.30
C ASN A 245 42.34 0.73 1.10
N GLY A 246 41.09 1.13 1.35
CA GLY A 246 40.10 1.47 0.30
C GLY A 246 39.50 0.30 -0.48
N ASP A 247 39.96 -0.93 -0.23
CA ASP A 247 39.43 -2.15 -0.85
C ASP A 247 38.14 -2.59 -0.16
N ARG A 248 37.01 -2.40 -0.85
CA ARG A 248 35.65 -2.73 -0.38
C ARG A 248 35.41 -4.23 -0.18
N LEU A 249 36.29 -5.10 -0.70
CA LEU A 249 36.21 -6.55 -0.55
C LEU A 249 37.03 -7.06 0.65
N ASP A 250 37.89 -6.23 1.22
CA ASP A 250 38.73 -6.60 2.35
C ASP A 250 38.06 -6.25 3.68
N ASN A 251 37.12 -7.08 4.14
CA ASN A 251 36.36 -6.84 5.36
C ASN A 251 37.08 -7.35 6.63
N ARG A 252 38.37 -7.69 6.54
CA ARG A 252 39.12 -8.15 7.72
C ARG A 252 39.12 -7.06 8.80
N ARG A 253 39.03 -7.47 10.06
CA ARG A 253 38.84 -6.57 11.20
C ARG A 253 39.90 -5.46 11.24
N GLU A 254 41.16 -5.82 11.01
CA GLU A 254 42.30 -4.92 10.99
C GLU A 254 42.21 -3.84 9.89
N ASN A 255 41.45 -4.09 8.82
CA ASN A 255 41.25 -3.14 7.73
C ASN A 255 40.00 -2.27 7.91
N LEU A 256 39.14 -2.55 8.90
CA LEU A 256 37.92 -1.80 9.15
C LEU A 256 38.09 -0.85 10.35
N ARG A 257 37.60 0.38 10.19
CA ARG A 257 37.52 1.37 11.28
C ARG A 257 36.21 2.16 11.24
N TYR A 258 35.78 2.61 12.40
CA TYR A 258 34.72 3.62 12.48
C TYR A 258 35.31 5.01 12.30
N LEU A 259 34.63 5.86 11.52
CA LEU A 259 34.94 7.29 11.38
C LEU A 259 33.66 8.10 11.54
N CYS A 260 33.76 9.27 12.18
CA CYS A 260 32.68 10.24 12.13
C CYS A 260 32.59 10.85 10.72
N PRO A 261 31.43 11.39 10.29
CA PRO A 261 31.27 11.94 8.95
C PRO A 261 32.31 13.00 8.57
N SER A 262 32.72 13.83 9.54
CA SER A 262 33.73 14.87 9.34
C SER A 262 35.15 14.34 9.17
N CYS A 263 35.51 13.26 9.86
CA CYS A 263 36.83 12.62 9.70
C CYS A 263 36.87 11.73 8.47
N HIS A 264 35.74 11.11 8.11
CA HIS A 264 35.64 10.28 6.91
C HIS A 264 35.71 11.13 5.65
N SER A 265 35.09 12.32 5.61
CA SER A 265 35.15 13.23 4.45
C SER A 265 36.57 13.65 4.06
N GLN A 266 37.51 13.56 4.98
CA GLN A 266 38.92 13.89 4.79
C GLN A 266 39.78 12.67 4.36
N THR A 267 39.24 11.46 4.25
CA THR A 267 40.02 10.31 3.80
C THR A 267 40.25 10.36 2.30
N GLN A 268 41.37 9.79 1.85
CA GLN A 268 41.66 9.69 0.42
C GLN A 268 40.66 8.79 -0.32
N THR A 269 39.92 7.93 0.39
CA THR A 269 38.93 6.98 -0.14
C THR A 269 37.51 7.56 -0.19
N PHE A 270 37.29 8.73 0.41
CA PHE A 270 35.97 9.34 0.52
C PHE A 270 35.41 9.72 -0.85
N SER A 271 34.20 9.25 -1.14
CA SER A 271 33.42 9.58 -2.34
C SER A 271 34.14 9.36 -3.69
N LYS A 272 35.28 8.64 -3.70
CA LYS A 272 35.98 8.35 -4.96
C LYS A 272 35.32 7.18 -5.69
N PRO A 273 34.90 7.34 -6.96
CA PRO A 273 34.62 6.21 -7.84
C PRO A 273 35.92 5.42 -8.07
N ARG A 274 35.81 4.10 -8.35
CA ARG A 274 36.97 3.25 -8.68
C ARG A 274 37.80 3.95 -9.75
N LYS A 275 39.07 4.28 -9.46
CA LYS A 275 40.07 4.21 -10.52
C LYS A 275 40.31 2.72 -10.75
N LEU A 276 39.90 2.22 -11.92
CA LEU A 276 40.50 1.00 -12.44
C LEU A 276 42.01 1.24 -12.43
N ALA A 277 42.75 0.47 -11.65
CA ALA A 277 44.20 0.43 -11.80
C ALA A 277 44.48 0.09 -13.27
N GLN A 278 45.22 0.97 -13.95
CA GLN A 278 45.91 0.62 -15.20
C GLN A 278 47.09 -0.28 -14.83
#